data_AF-A0A3D1AFZ4-F1
#
_entry.id   AF-A0A3D1AFZ4-F1
#
_cell.length_a   1.000
_cell.length_b   1.000
_cell.length_c   1.000
_cell.angle_alpha   90.00
_cell.angle_beta   90.00
_cell.angle_gamma   90.00
#
_symmetry.space_group_name_H-M   'P 1'
#
loop_
_entity.id
_entity.type
_entity.pdbx_description
1 polymer ?
#
loop_
_entity_poly.entity_id
_entity_poly.type
_entity_poly.pdbx_seq_one_letter_code
_entity_poly.pdbx_strand_id
1 'polypeptide(L)'
;MKKIITSILFFVMLTLSGCTALQNSLSNAYNLANCDYRYNSISNLTISDMNVSNGLSALMIPKVLSILGGNASSVPFNFTLNLDVRNPNSGAAAFQALHYIISIDDIQFTTGNLQQAFSVGAGETKQLPVTVGFDIVELMKNNSKSAIENIVKNFLGLSDTSSKVTIQLKPSFKVGEQMFTSPIYIPVSFNFGGKK
;
A
#
# COMPACT_ATOMS: atom_id res chain seq x y z
N MET A 1 1.37 58.41 -13.48
CA MET A 1 0.36 57.78 -12.61
C MET A 1 -0.36 56.61 -13.28
N LYS A 2 -1.04 56.79 -14.44
CA LYS A 2 -1.69 55.66 -15.16
C LYS A 2 -0.76 54.45 -15.40
N LYS A 3 0.48 54.65 -15.87
CA LYS A 3 1.45 53.57 -16.13
C LYS A 3 1.88 52.77 -14.88
N ILE A 4 1.90 53.41 -13.71
CA ILE A 4 2.24 52.76 -12.43
C ILE A 4 1.06 51.89 -11.95
N ILE A 5 -0.17 52.40 -12.11
CA ILE A 5 -1.40 51.67 -11.79
C ILE A 5 -1.54 50.43 -12.69
N THR A 6 -1.24 50.55 -13.99
CA THR A 6 -1.27 49.40 -14.92
C THR A 6 -0.22 48.34 -14.57
N SER A 7 0.97 48.75 -14.13
CA SER A 7 2.04 47.84 -13.73
C SER A 7 1.74 47.09 -12.43
N ILE A 8 1.09 47.75 -11.45
CA ILE A 8 0.66 47.12 -10.20
C ILE A 8 -0.47 46.12 -10.47
N LEU A 9 -1.42 46.46 -11.34
CA LEU A 9 -2.53 45.57 -11.70
C LEU A 9 -2.04 44.30 -12.41
N PHE A 10 -1.00 44.41 -13.25
CA PHE A 10 -0.37 43.26 -13.92
C PHE A 10 0.40 42.36 -12.94
N PHE A 11 1.09 42.95 -11.95
CA PHE A 11 1.82 42.20 -10.92
C PHE A 11 0.88 41.43 -9.97
N VAL A 12 -0.29 41.99 -9.63
CA VAL A 12 -1.32 41.32 -8.83
C VAL A 12 -1.97 40.14 -9.58
N MET A 13 -2.07 40.21 -10.91
CA MET A 13 -2.61 39.10 -11.72
C MET A 13 -1.65 37.90 -11.79
N LEU A 14 -0.34 38.13 -11.73
CA LEU A 14 0.70 37.09 -11.77
C LEU A 14 0.83 36.29 -10.47
N THR A 15 0.44 36.85 -9.32
CA THR A 15 0.53 36.14 -8.03
C THR A 15 -0.67 35.24 -7.74
N LEU A 16 -1.78 35.40 -8.45
CA LEU A 16 -3.02 34.62 -8.26
C LEU A 16 -2.98 33.23 -8.92
N SER A 17 -2.12 33.02 -9.92
CA SER A 17 -2.04 31.75 -10.66
C SER A 17 -1.44 30.60 -9.84
N GLY A 18 -0.62 30.89 -8.83
CA GLY A 18 0.01 29.88 -7.97
C GLY A 18 -0.94 29.27 -6.94
N CYS A 19 -2.04 29.96 -6.61
CA CYS A 19 -2.95 29.54 -5.55
C CYS A 19 -3.78 28.31 -5.96
N THR A 20 -4.17 28.21 -7.24
CA THR A 20 -5.02 27.12 -7.74
C THR A 20 -4.28 25.78 -7.79
N ALA A 21 -3.00 25.76 -8.19
CA ALA A 21 -2.18 24.55 -8.20
C ALA A 21 -1.95 24.02 -6.77
N LEU A 22 -1.70 24.93 -5.81
CA LEU A 22 -1.60 24.61 -4.39
C LEU A 22 -2.93 24.04 -3.85
N GLN A 23 -4.05 24.72 -4.11
CA GLN A 23 -5.38 24.27 -3.68
C GLN A 23 -5.74 22.88 -4.23
N ASN A 24 -5.48 22.63 -5.52
CA ASN A 24 -5.78 21.34 -6.13
C ASN A 24 -4.94 20.21 -5.51
N SER A 25 -3.67 20.47 -5.22
CA SER A 25 -2.76 19.46 -4.64
C SER A 25 -3.15 19.13 -3.19
N LEU A 26 -3.51 20.15 -2.41
CA LEU A 26 -4.04 19.98 -1.05
C LEU A 26 -5.39 19.23 -1.06
N SER A 27 -6.27 19.55 -2.02
CA SER A 27 -7.55 18.85 -2.18
C SER A 27 -7.34 17.38 -2.54
N ASN A 28 -6.39 17.04 -3.42
CA ASN A 28 -6.08 15.65 -3.75
C ASN A 28 -5.58 14.85 -2.53
N ALA A 29 -4.71 15.46 -1.72
CA ALA A 29 -4.21 14.84 -0.50
C ALA A 29 -5.33 14.64 0.54
N TYR A 30 -6.19 15.65 0.70
CA TYR A 30 -7.37 15.55 1.56
C TYR A 30 -8.33 14.45 1.07
N ASN A 31 -8.63 14.40 -0.23
CA ASN A 31 -9.54 13.40 -0.79
C ASN A 31 -8.98 11.98 -0.62
N LEU A 32 -7.66 11.77 -0.74
CA LEU A 32 -7.04 10.48 -0.47
C LEU A 32 -7.23 10.00 0.97
N ALA A 33 -7.07 10.90 1.95
CA ALA A 33 -7.30 10.56 3.35
C ALA A 33 -8.77 10.21 3.63
N ASN A 34 -9.70 10.73 2.81
CA ASN A 34 -11.14 10.51 2.89
C ASN A 34 -11.66 9.52 1.82
N CYS A 35 -10.79 8.69 1.25
CA CYS A 35 -11.22 7.55 0.43
C CYS A 35 -11.56 6.35 1.31
N ASP A 36 -12.49 5.52 0.85
CA ASP A 36 -12.76 4.22 1.46
C ASP A 36 -11.81 3.18 0.85
N TYR A 37 -11.08 2.47 1.71
CA TYR A 37 -10.14 1.42 1.31
C TYR A 37 -10.68 0.06 1.73
N ARG A 38 -10.81 -0.85 0.77
CA ARG A 38 -11.29 -2.21 1.03
C ARG A 38 -10.34 -3.24 0.46
N TYR A 39 -10.06 -4.29 1.23
CA TYR A 39 -9.40 -5.48 0.71
C TYR A 39 -10.20 -6.08 -0.46
N ASN A 40 -9.54 -6.31 -1.59
CA ASN A 40 -10.12 -7.00 -2.73
C ASN A 40 -9.55 -8.41 -2.85
N SER A 41 -8.24 -8.52 -3.06
CA SER A 41 -7.58 -9.79 -3.31
C SER A 41 -6.08 -9.72 -3.04
N ILE A 42 -5.46 -10.90 -2.94
CA ILE A 42 -4.02 -11.09 -3.07
C ILE A 42 -3.77 -11.88 -4.35
N SER A 43 -2.75 -11.46 -5.10
CA SER A 43 -2.33 -12.08 -6.36
C SER A 43 -0.80 -12.19 -6.40
N ASN A 44 -0.26 -12.92 -7.37
CA ASN A 44 1.19 -13.10 -7.55
C ASN A 44 1.91 -13.60 -6.28
N LEU A 45 1.23 -14.43 -5.49
CA LEU A 45 1.77 -15.01 -4.27
C LEU A 45 2.85 -16.03 -4.62
N THR A 46 4.07 -15.79 -4.12
CA THR A 46 5.22 -16.67 -4.32
C THR A 46 5.95 -16.91 -3.00
N ILE A 47 6.46 -18.13 -2.82
CA ILE A 47 7.35 -18.51 -1.72
C ILE A 47 8.54 -19.26 -2.28
N SER A 48 9.75 -18.73 -2.09
CA SER A 48 10.99 -19.26 -2.71
C SER A 48 10.79 -19.57 -4.20
N ASP A 49 10.28 -18.59 -4.94
CA ASP A 49 9.96 -18.63 -6.38
C ASP A 49 8.85 -19.61 -6.80
N MET A 50 8.25 -20.34 -5.86
CA MET A 50 7.09 -21.19 -6.13
C MET A 50 5.82 -20.34 -6.18
N ASN A 51 5.12 -20.34 -7.32
CA ASN A 51 3.83 -19.67 -7.45
C ASN A 51 2.74 -20.47 -6.74
N VAL A 52 2.11 -19.82 -5.75
CA VAL A 52 1.03 -20.38 -4.93
C VAL A 52 -0.20 -19.46 -4.92
N SER A 53 -0.31 -18.59 -5.93
CA SER A 53 -1.42 -17.63 -6.09
C SER A 53 -2.78 -18.30 -6.21
N ASN A 54 -2.82 -19.50 -6.78
CA ASN A 54 -4.04 -20.29 -6.97
C ASN A 54 -4.25 -21.30 -5.83
N GLY A 55 -3.61 -21.09 -4.69
CA GLY A 55 -3.57 -22.02 -3.56
C GLY A 55 -2.46 -23.07 -3.67
N LEU A 56 -2.33 -23.87 -2.62
CA LEU A 56 -1.35 -24.95 -2.55
C LEU A 56 -1.95 -26.27 -3.04
N SER A 57 -1.32 -26.88 -4.06
CA SER A 57 -1.61 -28.26 -4.41
C SER A 57 -1.09 -29.22 -3.33
N ALA A 58 -1.74 -30.37 -3.15
CA ALA A 58 -1.33 -31.37 -2.16
C ALA A 58 0.14 -31.80 -2.29
N LEU A 59 0.69 -31.78 -3.50
CA LEU A 59 2.09 -32.11 -3.79
C LEU A 59 3.07 -31.00 -3.35
N MET A 60 2.62 -29.75 -3.26
CA MET A 60 3.44 -28.60 -2.85
C MET A 60 3.48 -28.42 -1.33
N ILE A 61 2.48 -28.90 -0.60
CA ILE A 61 2.38 -28.73 0.86
C ILE A 61 3.64 -29.26 1.58
N PRO A 62 4.13 -30.49 1.34
CA PRO A 62 5.32 -30.98 2.03
C PRO A 62 6.58 -30.15 1.71
N LYS A 63 6.70 -29.68 0.47
CA LYS A 63 7.83 -28.85 0.03
C LYS A 63 7.83 -27.48 0.73
N VAL A 64 6.67 -26.84 0.81
CA VAL A 64 6.49 -25.57 1.53
C VAL A 64 6.78 -25.73 3.01
N LEU A 65 6.23 -26.76 3.65
CA LEU A 65 6.48 -27.02 5.08
C LEU A 65 7.97 -27.30 5.36
N SER A 66 8.65 -28.03 4.47
CA SER A 66 10.09 -28.27 4.57
C SER A 66 10.91 -26.97 4.46
N ILE A 67 10.49 -26.02 3.62
CA ILE A 67 11.16 -24.73 3.48
C ILE A 67 10.98 -23.90 4.76
N LEU A 68 9.77 -23.84 5.31
CA LEU A 68 9.45 -23.08 6.52
C LEU A 68 10.10 -23.67 7.78
N GLY A 69 10.12 -25.00 7.91
CA GLY A 69 10.70 -25.70 9.05
C GLY A 69 12.21 -25.90 8.97
N GLY A 70 12.79 -25.79 7.77
CA GLY A 70 14.19 -26.09 7.50
C GLY A 70 15.18 -25.03 7.98
N ASN A 71 16.43 -25.18 7.53
CA ASN A 71 17.57 -24.30 7.83
C ASN A 71 17.97 -23.44 6.62
N ALA A 72 17.01 -23.10 5.75
CA ALA A 72 17.29 -22.23 4.62
C ALA A 72 17.82 -20.88 5.11
N SER A 73 18.81 -20.30 4.39
CA SER A 73 19.38 -19.00 4.73
C SER A 73 18.48 -17.83 4.31
N SER A 74 17.60 -18.06 3.34
CA SER A 74 16.67 -17.09 2.77
C SER A 74 15.43 -17.82 2.27
N VAL A 75 14.26 -17.23 2.52
CA VAL A 75 12.97 -17.69 2.01
C VAL A 75 12.18 -16.46 1.56
N PRO A 76 12.36 -16.03 0.29
CA PRO A 76 11.64 -14.90 -0.27
C PRO A 76 10.14 -15.18 -0.32
N PHE A 77 9.34 -14.21 0.08
CA PHE A 77 7.89 -14.26 0.03
C PHE A 77 7.37 -12.98 -0.61
N ASN A 78 6.68 -13.10 -1.74
CA ASN A 78 6.19 -11.95 -2.50
C ASN A 78 4.71 -12.10 -2.83
N PHE A 79 4.00 -10.98 -2.89
CA PHE A 79 2.62 -10.92 -3.37
C PHE A 79 2.23 -9.51 -3.79
N THR A 80 1.11 -9.39 -4.51
CA THR A 80 0.45 -8.12 -4.79
C THR A 80 -0.86 -8.07 -4.00
N LEU A 81 -0.95 -7.12 -3.06
CA LEU A 81 -2.19 -6.79 -2.35
C LEU A 81 -2.99 -5.81 -3.20
N ASN A 82 -4.19 -6.22 -3.60
CA ASN A 82 -5.11 -5.38 -4.34
C ASN A 82 -6.12 -4.76 -3.37
N LEU A 83 -6.14 -3.43 -3.32
CA LEU A 83 -7.11 -2.65 -2.55
C LEU A 83 -8.10 -1.98 -3.50
N ASP A 84 -9.40 -2.08 -3.24
CA ASP A 84 -10.38 -1.19 -3.84
C ASP A 84 -10.32 0.16 -3.12
N VAL A 85 -10.07 1.22 -3.88
CA VAL A 85 -10.11 2.60 -3.38
C VAL A 85 -11.33 3.28 -3.97
N ARG A 86 -12.33 3.53 -3.14
CA ARG A 86 -13.54 4.29 -3.50
C ARG A 86 -13.36 5.73 -3.06
N ASN A 87 -13.58 6.66 -3.98
CA ASN A 87 -13.49 8.09 -3.70
C ASN A 87 -14.90 8.69 -3.55
N PRO A 88 -15.40 8.90 -2.32
CA PRO A 88 -16.71 9.52 -2.09
C PRO A 88 -16.69 11.05 -2.27
N ASN A 89 -15.52 11.66 -2.46
CA ASN A 89 -15.37 13.11 -2.54
C ASN A 89 -15.81 13.66 -3.91
N SER A 90 -16.03 14.98 -3.96
CA SER A 90 -16.42 15.69 -5.20
C SER A 90 -15.26 15.98 -6.16
N GLY A 91 -14.01 15.77 -5.72
CA GLY A 91 -12.80 15.94 -6.51
C GLY A 91 -12.00 14.64 -6.63
N ALA A 92 -11.00 14.63 -7.51
CA ALA A 92 -10.11 13.48 -7.65
C ALA A 92 -9.26 13.27 -6.39
N ALA A 93 -8.88 12.02 -6.14
CA ALA A 93 -7.88 11.66 -5.15
C ALA A 93 -6.68 11.07 -5.90
N ALA A 94 -5.49 11.62 -5.69
CA ALA A 94 -4.30 11.26 -6.47
C ALA A 94 -3.00 11.43 -5.71
N PHE A 95 -2.05 10.53 -5.96
CA PHE A 95 -0.67 10.57 -5.45
C PHE A 95 0.33 10.20 -6.54
N GLN A 96 1.59 10.54 -6.37
CA GLN A 96 2.70 10.22 -7.27
C GLN A 96 3.58 9.08 -6.77
N ALA A 97 3.65 8.92 -5.44
CA ALA A 97 4.36 7.84 -4.79
C ALA A 97 3.65 7.45 -3.50
N LEU A 98 3.94 6.27 -2.99
CA LEU A 98 3.30 5.74 -1.80
C LEU A 98 4.32 4.96 -0.97
N HIS A 99 4.60 5.44 0.24
CA HIS A 99 5.30 4.64 1.24
C HIS A 99 4.28 3.78 1.99
N TYR A 100 4.64 2.56 2.35
CA TYR A 100 3.77 1.67 3.11
C TYR A 100 4.52 0.92 4.21
N ILE A 101 3.81 0.57 5.28
CA ILE A 101 4.24 -0.38 6.30
C ILE A 101 3.18 -1.47 6.38
N ILE A 102 3.60 -2.73 6.35
CA ILE A 102 2.70 -3.88 6.51
C ILE A 102 3.04 -4.59 7.79
N SER A 103 2.00 -4.79 8.60
CA SER A 103 2.04 -5.61 9.80
C SER A 103 1.00 -6.73 9.72
N ILE A 104 1.35 -7.90 10.24
CA ILE A 104 0.45 -9.06 10.32
C ILE A 104 0.47 -9.56 11.75
N ASP A 105 -0.70 -9.69 12.38
CA ASP A 105 -0.85 -10.05 13.80
C ASP A 105 0.08 -9.21 14.69
N ASP A 106 0.08 -7.89 14.46
CA ASP A 106 0.87 -6.85 15.14
C ASP A 106 2.40 -6.94 14.97
N ILE A 107 2.91 -7.90 14.18
CA ILE A 107 4.31 -7.99 13.79
C ILE A 107 4.52 -7.16 12.53
N GLN A 108 5.50 -6.24 12.51
CA GLN A 108 5.88 -5.52 11.30
C GLN A 108 6.65 -6.45 10.36
N PHE A 109 6.09 -6.72 9.18
CA PHE A 109 6.67 -7.62 8.19
C PHE A 109 7.60 -6.90 7.22
N THR A 110 7.18 -5.74 6.73
CA THR A 110 8.00 -4.98 5.76
C THR A 110 7.57 -3.53 5.69
N THR A 111 8.48 -2.72 5.17
CA THR A 111 8.26 -1.33 4.78
C THR A 111 8.73 -1.17 3.34
N GLY A 112 8.00 -0.39 2.55
CA GLY A 112 8.28 -0.28 1.13
C GLY A 112 7.80 1.02 0.51
N ASN A 113 8.19 1.22 -0.75
CA ASN A 113 7.78 2.37 -1.55
C ASN A 113 7.25 1.90 -2.90
N LEU A 114 6.15 2.47 -3.34
CA LEU A 114 5.58 2.34 -4.66
C LEU A 114 5.76 3.66 -5.41
N GLN A 115 6.68 3.68 -6.38
CA GLN A 115 6.98 4.84 -7.21
C GLN A 115 6.08 4.87 -8.46
N GLN A 116 4.76 4.90 -8.22
CA GLN A 116 3.77 4.89 -9.28
C GLN A 116 2.67 5.92 -8.98
N ALA A 117 2.33 6.70 -10.00
CA ALA A 117 1.20 7.61 -9.90
C ALA A 117 -0.13 6.85 -9.88
N PHE A 118 -1.01 7.25 -8.98
CA PHE A 118 -2.36 6.72 -8.85
C PHE A 118 -3.35 7.88 -8.81
N SER A 119 -4.50 7.69 -9.45
CA SER A 119 -5.61 8.64 -9.38
C SER A 119 -6.93 7.90 -9.56
N VAL A 120 -7.90 8.31 -8.74
CA VAL A 120 -9.31 7.89 -8.78
C VAL A 120 -10.20 9.13 -8.81
N GLY A 121 -11.11 9.20 -9.78
CA GLY A 121 -12.02 10.32 -9.97
C GLY A 121 -13.09 10.41 -8.88
N ALA A 122 -13.87 11.49 -8.91
CA ALA A 122 -14.99 11.69 -7.97
C ALA A 122 -16.06 10.61 -8.18
N GLY A 123 -16.50 9.95 -7.09
CA GLY A 123 -17.49 8.87 -7.13
C GLY A 123 -17.00 7.55 -7.71
N GLU A 124 -15.74 7.48 -8.17
CA GLU A 124 -15.18 6.28 -8.78
C GLU A 124 -14.64 5.29 -7.75
N THR A 125 -14.49 4.03 -8.17
CA THR A 125 -13.73 3.02 -7.45
C THR A 125 -12.65 2.48 -8.37
N LYS A 126 -11.40 2.45 -7.89
CA LYS A 126 -10.26 1.95 -8.66
C LYS A 126 -9.39 1.06 -7.80
N GLN A 127 -8.83 0.03 -8.42
CA GLN A 127 -7.94 -0.90 -7.74
C GLN A 127 -6.53 -0.30 -7.63
N LEU A 128 -6.00 -0.29 -6.41
CA LEU A 128 -4.62 0.03 -6.07
C LEU A 128 -3.84 -1.25 -5.80
N PRO A 129 -2.95 -1.69 -6.72
CA PRO A 129 -2.07 -2.82 -6.49
C PRO A 129 -0.83 -2.37 -5.68
N VAL A 130 -0.62 -2.99 -4.52
CA VAL A 130 0.57 -2.80 -3.68
C VAL A 130 1.41 -4.06 -3.76
N THR A 131 2.56 -3.98 -4.43
CA THR A 131 3.51 -5.11 -4.52
C THR A 131 4.38 -5.15 -3.28
N VAL A 132 4.45 -6.33 -2.66
CA VAL A 132 5.06 -6.59 -1.35
C VAL A 132 6.04 -7.74 -1.51
N GLY A 133 7.24 -7.57 -0.95
CA GLY A 133 8.26 -8.61 -0.87
C GLY A 133 9.01 -8.52 0.45
N PHE A 134 9.30 -9.67 1.05
CA PHE A 134 10.15 -9.79 2.23
C PHE A 134 10.78 -11.17 2.31
N ASP A 135 11.74 -11.34 3.22
CA ASP A 135 12.35 -12.63 3.52
C ASP A 135 11.85 -13.17 4.86
N ILE A 136 11.29 -14.38 4.86
CA ILE A 136 10.72 -15.01 6.06
C ILE A 136 11.82 -15.32 7.10
N VAL A 137 13.00 -15.75 6.67
CA VAL A 137 14.12 -16.07 7.56
C VAL A 137 14.62 -14.80 8.23
N GLU A 138 14.70 -13.69 7.50
CA GLU A 138 15.04 -12.39 8.08
C GLU A 138 14.03 -11.95 9.14
N LEU A 139 12.73 -12.14 8.89
CA LEU A 139 11.70 -11.84 9.87
C LEU A 139 11.81 -12.68 11.15
N MET A 140 12.17 -13.96 11.01
CA MET A 140 12.36 -14.88 12.13
C MET A 140 13.58 -14.53 13.01
N LYS A 141 14.54 -13.73 12.53
CA LYS A 141 15.68 -13.30 13.35
C LYS A 141 15.27 -12.35 14.47
N ASN A 142 14.24 -11.54 14.22
CA ASN A 142 13.79 -10.48 15.13
C ASN A 142 12.44 -10.80 15.81
N ASN A 143 11.81 -11.93 15.46
CA ASN A 143 10.48 -12.33 15.92
C ASN A 143 10.43 -13.82 16.26
N SER A 144 9.40 -14.25 16.97
CA SER A 144 9.21 -15.68 17.26
C SER A 144 9.05 -16.49 15.96
N LYS A 145 9.92 -17.50 15.76
CA LYS A 145 9.83 -18.43 14.62
C LYS A 145 8.44 -19.05 14.47
N SER A 146 7.86 -19.51 15.58
CA SER A 146 6.53 -20.13 15.58
C SER A 146 5.41 -19.14 15.20
N ALA A 147 5.53 -17.87 15.59
CA ALA A 147 4.57 -16.83 15.20
C ALA A 147 4.62 -16.58 13.69
N ILE A 148 5.82 -16.41 13.13
CA ILE A 148 6.00 -16.20 11.68
C ILE A 148 5.54 -17.42 10.89
N GLU A 149 5.88 -18.64 11.32
CA GLU A 149 5.39 -19.86 10.67
C GLU A 149 3.86 -19.95 10.66
N ASN A 150 3.20 -19.61 11.77
CA ASN A 150 1.74 -19.65 11.87
C ASN A 150 1.10 -18.62 10.93
N ILE A 151 1.63 -17.40 10.88
CA ILE A 151 1.15 -16.37 9.94
C ILE A 151 1.28 -16.85 8.50
N VAL A 152 2.44 -17.41 8.12
CA VAL A 152 2.65 -17.90 6.75
C VAL A 152 1.72 -19.09 6.46
N LYS A 153 1.51 -20.01 7.41
CA LYS A 153 0.54 -21.11 7.27
C LYS A 153 -0.89 -20.58 7.08
N ASN A 154 -1.31 -19.57 7.83
CA ASN A 154 -2.62 -18.91 7.67
C ASN A 154 -2.76 -18.31 6.27
N PHE A 155 -1.73 -17.59 5.81
CA PHE A 155 -1.69 -16.95 4.48
C PHE A 155 -1.78 -17.97 3.34
N LEU A 156 -1.21 -19.15 3.55
CA LEU A 156 -1.22 -20.25 2.59
C LEU A 156 -2.45 -21.17 2.71
N GLY A 157 -3.37 -20.89 3.64
CA GLY A 157 -4.56 -21.71 3.87
C GLY A 157 -4.28 -23.08 4.48
N LEU A 158 -3.14 -23.24 5.16
CA LEU A 158 -2.74 -24.46 5.88
C LEU A 158 -3.24 -24.51 7.33
N SER A 159 -3.98 -23.49 7.75
CA SER A 159 -4.53 -23.31 9.09
C SER A 159 -5.98 -22.89 9.00
N ASP A 160 -6.75 -23.22 10.04
CA ASP A 160 -8.15 -22.83 10.18
C ASP A 160 -8.31 -21.39 10.72
N THR A 161 -7.21 -20.74 11.14
CA THR A 161 -7.23 -19.37 11.66
C THR A 161 -6.86 -18.33 10.59
N SER A 162 -7.47 -17.15 10.72
CA SER A 162 -7.11 -15.97 9.92
C SER A 162 -6.12 -15.10 10.68
N SER A 163 -5.30 -14.35 9.95
CA SER A 163 -4.41 -13.30 10.48
C SER A 163 -4.95 -11.92 10.14
N LYS A 164 -4.79 -10.98 11.07
CA LYS A 164 -5.13 -9.57 10.86
C LYS A 164 -3.98 -8.89 10.14
N VAL A 165 -4.23 -8.42 8.92
CA VAL A 165 -3.31 -7.60 8.15
C VAL A 165 -3.63 -6.14 8.38
N THR A 166 -2.62 -5.36 8.74
CA THR A 166 -2.68 -3.90 8.85
C THR A 166 -1.68 -3.30 7.89
N ILE A 167 -2.15 -2.43 7.01
CA ILE A 167 -1.29 -1.65 6.12
C ILE A 167 -1.44 -0.16 6.45
N GLN A 168 -0.31 0.50 6.64
CA GLN A 168 -0.25 1.94 6.85
C GLN A 168 0.27 2.59 5.58
N LEU A 169 -0.59 3.38 4.93
CA LEU A 169 -0.31 4.02 3.65
C LEU A 169 0.08 5.49 3.85
N LYS A 170 1.19 5.93 3.26
CA LYS A 170 1.68 7.30 3.34
C LYS A 170 1.96 7.85 1.94
N PRO A 171 0.93 8.46 1.30
CA PRO A 171 1.05 8.96 -0.05
C PRO A 171 1.96 10.18 -0.11
N SER A 172 2.61 10.37 -1.26
CA SER A 172 3.33 11.59 -1.61
C SER A 172 2.72 12.22 -2.85
N PHE A 173 2.56 13.53 -2.80
CA PHE A 173 1.92 14.33 -3.82
C PHE A 173 2.84 15.43 -4.34
N LYS A 174 2.71 15.77 -5.62
CA LYS A 174 3.46 16.86 -6.26
C LYS A 174 2.71 18.19 -6.09
N VAL A 175 3.39 19.22 -5.60
CA VAL A 175 2.91 20.61 -5.54
C VAL A 175 3.87 21.45 -6.38
N GLY A 176 3.45 21.87 -7.57
CA GLY A 176 4.36 22.46 -8.56
C GLY A 176 5.44 21.45 -8.96
N GLU A 177 6.71 21.79 -8.72
CA GLU A 177 7.85 20.89 -8.99
C GLU A 177 8.32 20.06 -7.78
N GLN A 178 7.81 20.34 -6.58
CA GLN A 178 8.27 19.70 -5.35
C GLN A 178 7.34 18.55 -4.92
N MET A 179 7.94 17.49 -4.39
CA MET A 179 7.23 16.36 -3.79
C MET A 179 7.01 16.60 -2.29
N PHE A 180 5.79 16.35 -1.81
CA PHE A 180 5.42 16.43 -0.41
C PHE A 180 4.82 15.09 0.03
N THR A 181 5.26 14.58 1.17
CA THR A 181 4.71 13.35 1.76
C THR A 181 3.65 13.72 2.79
N SER A 182 2.53 12.98 2.80
CA SER A 182 1.48 13.13 3.82
C SER A 182 2.09 13.08 5.23
N PRO A 183 1.66 13.96 6.16
CA PRO A 183 2.15 13.92 7.53
C PRO A 183 1.59 12.73 8.32
N ILE A 184 0.45 12.17 7.89
CA ILE A 184 -0.26 11.08 8.56
C ILE A 184 -0.32 9.82 7.69
N TYR A 185 -0.37 8.67 8.36
CA TYR A 185 -0.66 7.38 7.73
C TYR A 185 -2.17 7.18 7.60
N ILE A 186 -2.58 6.56 6.50
CA ILE A 186 -3.93 6.06 6.28
C ILE A 186 -3.90 4.57 6.64
N PRO A 187 -4.51 4.14 7.76
CA PRO A 187 -4.54 2.75 8.15
C PRO A 187 -5.64 2.01 7.38
N VAL A 188 -5.31 0.82 6.88
CA VAL A 188 -6.28 -0.12 6.31
C VAL A 188 -6.07 -1.46 7.00
N SER A 189 -7.15 -2.12 7.42
CA SER A 189 -7.08 -3.38 8.15
C SER A 189 -8.11 -4.37 7.62
N PHE A 190 -7.70 -5.63 7.50
CA PHE A 190 -8.56 -6.73 7.07
C PHE A 190 -8.02 -8.06 7.61
N ASN A 191 -8.86 -9.08 7.64
CA ASN A 191 -8.43 -10.44 7.98
C ASN A 191 -8.17 -11.23 6.69
N PHE A 192 -7.14 -12.08 6.72
CA PHE A 192 -6.77 -12.94 5.60
C PHE A 192 -6.33 -14.32 6.09
N GLY A 193 -6.58 -15.35 5.29
CA GLY A 193 -6.35 -16.74 5.68
C GLY A 193 -7.50 -17.33 6.50
N GLY A 194 -7.33 -18.58 6.94
CA GLY A 194 -8.38 -19.38 7.58
C GLY A 194 -9.27 -20.12 6.58
N LYS A 195 -10.05 -21.09 7.06
CA LYS A 195 -11.06 -21.77 6.23
C LYS A 195 -12.14 -20.77 5.81
N LYS A 196 -12.53 -20.85 4.53
CA LYS A 196 -13.70 -20.13 3.99
C LYS A 196 -14.99 -20.64 4.62
#